data_AF-A0A7S2VYJ5-F1
#
_entry.id   AF-A0A7S2VYJ5-F1
#
_cell.length_a   1.000
_cell.length_b   1.000
_cell.length_c   1.000
_cell.angle_alpha   90.00
_cell.angle_beta   90.00
_cell.angle_gamma   90.00
#
_symmetry.space_group_name_H-M   'P 1'
#
loop_
_entity.id
_entity.type
_entity.pdbx_description
1 polymer ?
#
loop_
_entity_poly.entity_id
_entity_poly.type
_entity_poly.pdbx_seq_one_letter_code
_entity_poly.pdbx_strand_id
1 'polypeptide(L)'
;KSQTFSSILFLYFSCLAPAVSFGTIASQITNGSIGVVEFLLGSGCAGMAYSILCGQPMAFIAPTGLTLAFISGLFKYCTLKHIPFYPIYTWVGLWTSFFMITLGTRGASKFIKYCTRFTDEIFNALLSVNFIYEAAKSLRRNFV
;
A
#
# COMPACT_ATOMS: atom_id res chain seq x y z
N LYS A 1 2.01 18.30 24.83
CA LYS A 1 3.19 17.40 24.69
C LYS A 1 2.87 15.93 24.98
N SER A 2 2.02 15.59 25.98
CA SER A 2 1.63 14.19 26.25
C SER A 2 0.85 13.52 25.10
N GLN A 3 -0.02 14.27 24.41
CA GLN A 3 -0.84 13.71 23.31
C GLN A 3 -0.01 13.25 22.10
N THR A 4 1.09 13.94 21.76
CA THR A 4 1.94 13.57 20.60
C THR A 4 2.57 12.19 20.78
N PHE A 5 3.06 11.89 21.97
CA PHE A 5 3.66 10.58 22.26
C PHE A 5 2.63 9.45 22.17
N SER A 6 1.42 9.68 22.70
CA SER A 6 0.30 8.73 22.59
C SER A 6 -0.11 8.51 21.13
N SER A 7 -0.23 9.57 20.33
CA SER A 7 -0.56 9.46 18.91
C SER A 7 0.51 8.74 18.09
N ILE A 8 1.80 8.94 18.39
CA ILE A 8 2.90 8.23 17.71
C ILE A 8 2.81 6.72 18.00
N LEU A 9 2.65 6.33 19.26
CA LEU A 9 2.54 4.92 19.64
C LEU A 9 1.29 4.28 19.01
N PHE A 10 0.15 4.95 19.07
CA PHE A 10 -1.09 4.48 18.45
C PHE A 10 -0.91 4.26 16.95
N LEU A 11 -0.44 5.28 16.22
CA LEU A 11 -0.27 5.21 14.76
C LEU A 11 0.76 4.14 14.36
N TYR A 12 1.84 4.00 15.13
CA TYR A 12 2.85 2.97 14.89
C TYR A 12 2.24 1.57 14.91
N PHE A 13 1.48 1.21 15.95
CA PHE A 13 0.83 -0.10 16.02
C PHE A 13 -0.30 -0.24 14.99
N SER A 14 -1.06 0.82 14.73
CA SER A 14 -2.12 0.83 13.72
C SER A 14 -1.60 0.59 12.31
N CYS A 15 -0.40 1.08 11.97
CA CYS A 15 0.19 0.86 10.65
C CYS A 15 0.99 -0.46 10.57
N LEU A 16 1.60 -0.89 11.67
CA LEU A 16 2.42 -2.10 11.71
C LEU A 16 1.59 -3.38 11.54
N ALA A 17 0.44 -3.50 12.22
CA ALA A 17 -0.42 -4.68 12.13
C ALA A 17 -0.90 -5.01 10.70
N PRO A 18 -1.47 -4.06 9.92
CA PRO A 18 -1.83 -4.32 8.53
C PRO A 18 -0.60 -4.52 7.65
N ALA A 19 0.52 -3.81 7.87
CA ALA A 19 1.74 -4.01 7.09
C ALA A 19 2.31 -5.43 7.23
N VAL A 20 2.32 -6.00 8.43
CA VAL A 20 2.75 -7.39 8.68
C VAL A 20 1.77 -8.38 8.06
N SER A 21 0.46 -8.14 8.22
CA SER A 21 -0.58 -8.99 7.65
C SER A 21 -0.50 -9.05 6.13
N PHE A 22 -0.36 -7.89 5.50
CA PHE A 22 -0.19 -7.74 4.07
C PHE A 22 1.12 -8.32 3.55
N GLY A 23 2.24 -8.11 4.26
CA GLY A 23 3.52 -8.74 3.93
C GLY A 23 3.44 -10.26 3.98
N THR A 24 2.71 -10.83 4.95
CA THR A 24 2.52 -12.28 5.08
C THR A 24 1.71 -12.84 3.91
N ILE A 25 0.61 -12.16 3.55
CA ILE A 25 -0.21 -12.54 2.40
C ILE A 25 0.59 -12.41 1.10
N ALA A 26 1.38 -11.34 0.94
CA ALA A 26 2.24 -11.13 -0.22
C ALA A 26 3.26 -12.26 -0.38
N SER A 27 3.91 -12.67 0.72
CA SER A 27 4.87 -13.78 0.73
C SER A 27 4.22 -15.10 0.32
N GLN A 28 3.03 -15.41 0.84
CA GLN A 28 2.28 -16.61 0.46
C GLN A 28 1.89 -16.63 -1.03
N ILE A 29 1.50 -15.48 -1.58
CA ILE A 29 1.06 -15.37 -2.97
C ILE A 29 2.24 -15.40 -3.95
N THR A 30 3.40 -14.88 -3.56
CA THR A 30 4.59 -14.75 -4.42
C THR A 30 5.61 -15.89 -4.22
N ASN A 31 5.20 -17.00 -3.58
CA ASN A 31 6.07 -18.13 -3.23
C ASN A 31 7.36 -17.69 -2.52
N GLY A 32 7.26 -16.70 -1.63
CA GLY A 32 8.40 -16.16 -0.88
C GLY A 32 9.29 -15.18 -1.66
N SER A 33 8.91 -14.75 -2.86
CA SER A 33 9.70 -13.74 -3.62
C SER A 33 9.66 -12.36 -2.96
N ILE A 34 8.56 -11.98 -2.31
CA ILE A 34 8.49 -10.77 -1.47
C ILE A 34 8.15 -11.20 -0.05
N GLY A 35 9.15 -11.20 0.82
CA GLY A 35 8.98 -11.54 2.23
C GLY A 35 8.37 -10.40 3.03
N VAL A 36 8.02 -10.72 4.29
CA VAL A 36 7.44 -9.76 5.23
C VAL A 36 8.43 -8.66 5.59
N VAL A 37 9.72 -9.01 5.70
CA VAL A 37 10.79 -8.08 6.10
C VAL A 37 11.07 -7.07 5.00
N GLU A 38 11.18 -7.51 3.75
CA GLU A 38 11.37 -6.67 2.58
C GLU A 38 10.20 -5.70 2.40
N PHE A 39 8.98 -6.19 2.63
CA PHE A 39 7.77 -5.38 2.56
C PHE A 39 7.70 -4.31 3.66
N LEU A 40 8.08 -4.66 4.89
CA LEU A 40 8.16 -3.74 6.02
C LEU A 40 9.25 -2.68 5.81
N LEU A 41 10.45 -3.10 5.40
CA LEU A 41 11.55 -2.20 5.11
C LEU A 41 11.20 -1.26 3.96
N GLY A 42 10.61 -1.77 2.87
CA GLY A 42 10.16 -0.95 1.74
C GLY A 42 9.13 0.10 2.15
N SER A 43 8.12 -0.29 2.92
CA SER A 43 7.08 0.62 3.42
C SER A 43 7.65 1.66 4.40
N GLY A 44 8.55 1.25 5.30
CA GLY A 44 9.20 2.12 6.27
C GLY A 44 10.13 3.14 5.61
N CYS A 45 10.99 2.71 4.69
CA CYS A 45 11.85 3.60 3.91
C CYS A 45 11.04 4.60 3.07
N ALA A 46 9.96 4.14 2.42
CA ALA A 46 9.07 5.03 1.68
C ALA A 46 8.36 6.04 2.60
N GLY A 47 7.92 5.61 3.79
CA GLY A 47 7.32 6.49 4.80
C GLY A 47 8.29 7.56 5.32
N MET A 48 9.55 7.20 5.58
CA MET A 48 10.59 8.16 5.97
C MET A 48 10.95 9.13 4.86
N ALA A 49 11.04 8.66 3.61
CA ALA A 49 11.26 9.54 2.46
C ALA A 49 10.08 10.51 2.27
N TYR A 50 8.85 10.03 2.45
CA TYR A 50 7.66 10.86 2.37
C TYR A 50 7.60 11.91 3.49
N SER A 51 7.92 11.55 4.73
CA SER A 51 7.85 12.52 5.85
C SER A 51 8.80 13.71 5.67
N ILE A 52 9.95 13.52 5.01
CA ILE A 52 10.91 14.58 4.73
C ILE A 52 10.48 15.44 3.53
N LEU A 53 9.86 14.83 2.52
CA LEU A 53 9.58 15.47 1.21
C LEU A 53 8.11 15.89 1.00
N CYS A 54 7.20 15.56 1.93
CA CYS A 54 5.77 15.81 1.74
C CYS A 54 5.35 17.27 1.95
N GLY A 55 4.32 17.70 1.21
CA GLY A 55 3.64 18.99 1.44
C GLY A 55 2.53 18.92 2.51
N GLN A 56 2.09 17.72 2.89
CA GLN A 56 1.05 17.49 3.90
C GLN A 56 1.47 16.37 4.88
N PRO A 57 2.01 16.71 6.06
CA PRO A 57 2.57 15.74 7.00
C PRO A 57 1.53 14.89 7.74
N MET A 58 0.23 15.20 7.65
CA MET A 58 -0.82 14.38 8.26
C MET A 58 -1.15 13.11 7.47
N ALA A 59 -0.73 13.03 6.20
CA ALA A 59 -0.99 11.85 5.38
C ALA A 59 0.02 10.75 5.72
N PHE A 60 -0.46 9.54 5.97
CA PHE A 60 0.39 8.36 6.16
C PHE A 60 0.31 7.46 4.93
N ILE A 61 1.42 6.80 4.61
CA ILE A 61 1.48 5.81 3.54
C ILE A 61 1.31 4.45 4.19
N ALA A 62 0.23 3.76 3.82
CA ALA A 62 0.01 2.37 4.20
C ALA A 62 -0.18 1.52 2.94
N PRO A 63 0.34 0.28 2.94
CA PRO A 63 0.02 -0.68 1.90
C PRO A 63 -1.48 -0.97 1.90
N THR A 64 -2.05 -1.11 0.71
CA THR A 64 -3.48 -1.39 0.52
C THR A 64 -3.69 -2.75 -0.15
N GLY A 65 -4.84 -3.37 0.09
CA GLY A 65 -5.20 -4.65 -0.54
C GLY A 65 -5.20 -4.57 -2.08
N LEU A 66 -5.44 -3.40 -2.67
CA LEU A 66 -5.36 -3.19 -4.12
C LEU A 66 -3.93 -3.35 -4.65
N THR A 67 -2.95 -2.81 -3.93
CA THR A 67 -1.52 -2.99 -4.28
C THR A 67 -1.13 -4.46 -4.26
N LEU A 68 -1.64 -5.21 -3.29
CA LEU A 68 -1.44 -6.65 -3.18
C LEU A 68 -2.10 -7.45 -4.31
N ALA A 69 -3.33 -7.09 -4.67
CA ALA A 69 -4.02 -7.69 -5.80
C ALA A 69 -3.24 -7.47 -7.11
N PHE A 70 -2.66 -6.27 -7.29
CA PHE A 70 -1.79 -5.96 -8.41
C PHE A 70 -0.52 -6.83 -8.42
N ILE A 71 0.20 -6.91 -7.29
CA ILE A 71 1.41 -7.75 -7.17
C ILE A 71 1.08 -9.22 -7.47
N SER A 72 -0.04 -9.73 -6.96
CA SER A 72 -0.52 -11.09 -7.24
C SER A 72 -0.77 -11.32 -8.73
N GLY A 73 -1.46 -10.39 -9.39
CA GLY A 73 -1.73 -10.46 -10.81
C GLY A 73 -0.46 -10.45 -11.65
N LEU A 74 0.49 -9.56 -11.30
CA LEU A 74 1.77 -9.46 -11.98
C LEU A 74 2.61 -10.73 -11.81
N PHE A 75 2.64 -11.29 -10.59
CA PHE A 75 3.37 -12.52 -10.31
C PHE A 75 2.79 -13.72 -11.09
N LYS A 76 1.45 -13.84 -11.14
CA LYS A 76 0.78 -14.85 -11.97
C LYS A 76 1.09 -14.68 -13.45
N TYR A 77 1.07 -13.45 -13.95
CA TYR A 77 1.41 -13.16 -15.35
C TYR A 77 2.85 -13.56 -15.69
N CYS A 78 3.82 -13.19 -14.84
CA CYS A 78 5.23 -13.55 -15.03
C CYS A 78 5.44 -15.06 -14.99
N THR A 79 4.77 -15.76 -14.06
CA THR A 79 4.82 -17.23 -13.95
C THR A 79 4.27 -17.90 -15.20
N LEU A 80 3.13 -17.45 -15.73
CA LEU A 80 2.52 -18.00 -16.95
C LEU A 80 3.37 -17.78 -18.20
N LYS A 81 4.15 -16.71 -18.24
CA LYS A 81 5.02 -16.36 -19.38
C LYS A 81 6.47 -16.82 -19.20
N HIS A 82 6.81 -17.44 -18.07
CA HIS A 82 8.18 -17.82 -17.69
C HIS A 82 9.18 -16.64 -17.73
N ILE A 83 8.72 -15.43 -17.37
CA ILE A 83 9.54 -14.22 -17.33
C ILE A 83 9.98 -13.97 -15.88
N PRO A 84 11.22 -13.49 -15.63
CA PRO A 84 11.65 -13.14 -14.27
C PRO A 84 10.79 -12.01 -13.69
N PHE A 85 10.30 -12.20 -12.47
CA PHE A 85 9.39 -11.27 -11.78
C PHE A 85 10.05 -9.94 -11.41
N TYR A 86 11.25 -9.97 -10.80
CA TYR A 86 11.90 -8.76 -10.29
C TYR A 86 12.18 -7.68 -11.36
N PRO A 87 12.74 -8.00 -12.55
CA PRO A 87 12.98 -7.00 -13.59
C PRO A 87 11.68 -6.35 -14.09
N ILE A 88 10.62 -7.14 -14.26
CA ILE A 88 9.31 -6.62 -14.67
C ILE A 88 8.74 -5.72 -13.58
N TYR A 89 8.85 -6.12 -12.31
CA TYR A 89 8.39 -5.32 -11.18
C TYR A 89 9.13 -3.97 -11.10
N THR A 90 10.45 -3.96 -11.28
CA THR A 90 11.25 -2.72 -11.35
C THR A 90 10.87 -1.88 -12.56
N TRP A 91 10.64 -2.48 -13.72
CA TRP A 91 10.25 -1.76 -14.93
C TRP A 91 8.89 -1.07 -14.77
N VAL A 92 7.91 -1.76 -14.19
CA VAL A 92 6.62 -1.17 -13.82
C VAL A 92 6.82 0.01 -12.87
N GLY A 93 7.67 -0.14 -11.85
CA GLY A 93 8.01 0.96 -10.92
C GLY A 93 8.65 2.17 -11.59
N LEU A 94 9.53 1.95 -12.57
CA LEU A 94 10.14 3.04 -13.34
C LEU A 94 9.08 3.79 -14.17
N TRP A 95 8.20 3.08 -14.87
CA TRP A 95 7.13 3.72 -15.63
C TRP A 95 6.12 4.45 -14.74
N THR A 96 5.74 3.88 -13.60
CA THR A 96 4.81 4.56 -12.67
C THR A 96 5.43 5.84 -12.10
N SER A 97 6.73 5.83 -11.76
CA SER A 97 7.43 7.04 -11.32
C SER A 97 7.51 8.10 -12.41
N PHE A 98 7.81 7.70 -13.66
CA PHE A 98 7.80 8.59 -14.81
C PHE A 98 6.43 9.25 -15.00
N PHE A 99 5.35 8.46 -15.01
CA PHE A 99 3.99 8.99 -15.13
C PHE A 99 3.60 9.90 -13.96
N MET A 100 3.97 9.57 -12.72
CA MET A 100 3.75 10.43 -11.55
C MET A 100 4.42 11.80 -11.72
N ILE A 101 5.67 11.85 -12.16
CA ILE A 101 6.40 13.11 -12.41
C ILE A 101 5.74 13.89 -13.55
N THR A 102 5.35 13.21 -14.64
CA THR A 102 4.70 13.90 -15.77
C THR A 102 3.33 14.47 -15.38
N LEU A 103 2.55 13.76 -14.58
CA LEU A 103 1.25 14.23 -14.09
C LEU A 103 1.42 15.36 -13.07
N GLY A 104 2.43 15.29 -12.21
CA GLY A 104 2.76 16.35 -11.25
C GLY A 104 3.13 17.66 -11.93
N THR A 105 4.01 17.63 -12.92
CA THR A 105 4.43 18.82 -13.69
C THR A 105 3.30 19.41 -14.52
N ARG A 106 2.38 18.58 -15.05
CA ARG A 106 1.18 19.03 -15.78
C ARG A 106 0.05 19.56 -14.90
N GLY A 107 0.20 19.52 -13.57
CA GLY A 107 -0.81 20.01 -12.64
C GLY A 107 -2.09 19.17 -12.64
N ALA A 108 -1.96 17.85 -12.78
CA ALA A 108 -3.09 16.91 -12.76
C ALA A 108 -3.92 16.98 -11.47
N SER A 109 -3.39 17.58 -10.39
CA SER A 109 -4.14 17.87 -9.17
C SER A 109 -5.43 18.66 -9.42
N LYS A 110 -5.56 19.39 -10.53
CA LYS A 110 -6.83 20.06 -10.91
C LYS A 110 -7.99 19.08 -11.13
N PHE A 111 -7.71 17.82 -11.47
CA PHE A 111 -8.74 16.80 -11.65
C PHE A 111 -9.48 16.45 -10.35
N ILE A 112 -8.88 16.72 -9.18
CA ILE A 112 -9.53 16.46 -7.90
C ILE A 112 -10.82 17.26 -7.72
N LYS A 113 -10.97 18.38 -8.46
CA LYS A 113 -12.20 19.20 -8.45
C LYS A 113 -13.42 18.44 -9.00
N TYR A 114 -13.20 17.40 -9.81
CA TYR A 114 -14.29 16.55 -10.31
C TYR A 114 -14.69 15.45 -9.32
N CYS A 115 -13.84 15.14 -8.35
CA CYS A 115 -14.17 14.22 -7.26
C CYS A 115 -15.06 14.95 -6.25
N THR A 116 -16.35 14.62 -6.25
CA THR A 116 -17.31 15.20 -5.31
C THR A 116 -17.25 14.50 -3.95
N ARG A 117 -17.81 15.14 -2.93
CA ARG A 117 -17.95 14.58 -1.57
C ARG A 117 -18.58 13.19 -1.54
N PHE A 118 -19.53 12.93 -2.44
CA PHE A 118 -20.18 11.62 -2.57
C PHE A 118 -19.17 10.51 -2.93
N THR A 119 -18.25 10.79 -3.87
CA THR A 119 -17.23 9.83 -4.27
C THR A 119 -16.23 9.57 -3.15
N ASP A 120 -15.86 10.61 -2.39
CA ASP A 120 -14.95 10.50 -1.24
C ASP A 120 -15.58 9.66 -0.11
N GLU A 121 -16.85 9.93 0.24
CA GLU A 121 -17.58 9.15 1.24
C GLU A 121 -17.71 7.67 0.84
N ILE A 122 -18.01 7.37 -0.44
CA ILE A 122 -18.07 5.99 -0.95
C ILE A 122 -16.70 5.32 -0.92
N PHE A 123 -15.64 6.03 -1.30
CA PHE A 123 -14.28 5.49 -1.30
C PHE A 123 -13.83 5.12 0.12
N ASN A 124 -14.09 6.00 1.09
CA ASN A 124 -13.79 5.74 2.50
C ASN A 124 -14.63 4.59 3.06
N ALA A 125 -15.90 4.48 2.68
CA ALA A 125 -16.74 3.33 3.05
C ALA A 125 -16.19 2.02 2.49
N LEU A 126 -15.74 2.01 1.23
CA LEU A 126 -15.13 0.83 0.59
C LEU A 126 -13.85 0.40 1.32
N LEU A 127 -12.96 1.33 1.64
CA LEU A 127 -11.75 1.05 2.40
C LEU A 127 -12.06 0.47 3.78
N SER A 128 -13.05 1.03 4.46
CA SER A 128 -13.50 0.56 5.78
C SER A 128 -14.01 -0.88 5.72
N VAL A 129 -14.85 -1.20 4.73
CA VAL A 129 -15.34 -2.57 4.51
C VAL A 129 -14.21 -3.53 4.17
N ASN A 130 -13.23 -3.10 3.37
CA ASN A 130 -12.07 -3.92 3.02
C ASN A 130 -11.24 -4.29 4.27
N PHE A 131 -10.95 -3.31 5.14
CA PHE A 131 -10.25 -3.58 6.41
C PHE A 131 -11.02 -4.54 7.32
N ILE A 132 -12.34 -4.38 7.44
CA ILE A 132 -13.17 -5.30 8.24
C ILE A 132 -13.13 -6.72 7.64
N TYR A 133 -13.24 -6.84 6.32
CA TYR A 133 -13.17 -8.12 5.63
C TYR A 133 -11.83 -8.82 5.87
N GLU A 134 -10.72 -8.09 5.80
CA GLU A 134 -9.40 -8.66 6.04
C GLU A 134 -9.17 -9.04 7.50
N ALA A 135 -9.66 -8.23 8.45
CA ALA A 135 -9.64 -8.58 9.86
C ALA A 135 -10.42 -9.89 10.12
N ALA A 136 -11.63 -10.01 9.56
CA ALA A 136 -12.44 -11.22 9.67
C ALA A 136 -11.79 -12.43 8.99
N LYS A 137 -11.17 -12.24 7.83
CA LYS A 137 -10.44 -13.30 7.11
C LYS A 137 -9.22 -13.78 7.90
N SER A 138 -8.47 -12.86 8.51
CA SER A 138 -7.34 -13.17 9.38
C SER A 138 -7.78 -13.98 10.60
N LEU A 139 -8.87 -13.58 11.25
CA LEU A 139 -9.45 -14.31 12.39
C LEU A 139 -9.85 -15.74 12.00
N ARG A 140 -10.56 -15.90 10.87
CA ARG A 140 -10.98 -17.22 10.39
C ARG A 140 -9.80 -18.16 10.13
N ARG A 141 -8.73 -17.66 9.52
CA ARG A 141 -7.51 -18.44 9.23
C ARG A 141 -6.75 -18.90 10.50
N ASN A 142 -6.91 -18.20 11.63
CA ASN A 142 -6.28 -18.60 12.88
C ASN A 142 -7.11 -19.62 13.68
N PHE A 143 -8.43 -19.67 13.46
CA PHE A 143 -9.35 -20.58 14.17
C PHE A 143 -9.74 -21.83 13.36
N VAL A 144 -9.50 -21.84 12.04
CA VAL A 144 -9.70 -22.98 11.13
C VAL A 144 -8.37 -23.30 10.49
#